data_AF-A0A7C7UJL0-F1
#
_entry.id   AF-A0A7C7UJL0-F1
#
_cell.length_a   1.000
_cell.length_b   1.000
_cell.length_c   1.000
_cell.angle_alpha   90.00
_cell.angle_beta   90.00
_cell.angle_gamma   90.00
#
_symmetry.space_group_name_H-M   'P 1'
#
loop_
_entity.id
_entity.type
_entity.pdbx_description
1 polymer ?
#
loop_
_entity_poly.entity_id
_entity_poly.type
_entity_poly.pdbx_seq_one_letter_code
_entity_poly.pdbx_strand_id
1 'polypeptide(L)'
;MPDPCDTLCEETVELANRVACPSCEVSILDMNDQNVAGRAVSLGIRSVPAVMTDGKLADCCAGRGPDEAVLRAAGLGGPIEG
;
A
#
# COMPACT_ATOMS: atom_id res chain seq x y z
N MET A 1 16.09 -12.89 13.45
CA MET A 1 14.86 -13.66 13.18
C MET A 1 13.90 -12.62 12.63
N PRO A 2 13.44 -12.72 11.37
CA PRO A 2 12.54 -11.71 10.82
C PRO A 2 11.29 -11.65 11.71
N ASP A 3 10.93 -10.44 12.14
CA ASP A 3 9.76 -10.19 12.97
C ASP A 3 8.49 -10.57 12.20
N PRO A 4 7.50 -11.24 12.82
CA PRO A 4 6.27 -11.69 12.13
C PRO A 4 5.37 -10.56 11.62
N CYS A 5 5.67 -9.31 11.97
CA CYS A 5 5.03 -8.12 11.37
C CYS A 5 5.60 -7.76 9.99
N ASP A 6 6.76 -8.30 9.63
CA ASP A 6 7.44 -8.04 8.35
C ASP A 6 6.80 -8.83 7.20
N THR A 7 6.38 -10.09 7.46
CA THR A 7 5.81 -10.96 6.42
C THR A 7 4.52 -10.42 5.84
N LEU A 8 3.67 -9.73 6.63
CA LEU A 8 2.48 -9.06 6.08
C LEU A 8 2.85 -7.89 5.15
N CYS A 9 3.92 -7.15 5.46
CA CYS A 9 4.42 -6.10 4.59
C CYS A 9 4.97 -6.68 3.28
N GLU A 10 5.75 -7.75 3.36
CA GLU A 10 6.28 -8.45 2.19
C GLU A 10 5.16 -9.00 1.28
N GLU A 11 4.17 -9.72 1.83
CA GLU A 11 3.04 -10.23 1.05
C GLU A 11 2.24 -9.11 0.36
N THR A 12 2.13 -7.95 1.01
CA THR A 12 1.48 -6.77 0.44
C THR A 12 2.29 -6.18 -0.70
N VAL A 13 3.61 -6.11 -0.57
CA VAL A 13 4.51 -5.64 -1.63
C VAL A 13 4.40 -6.56 -2.84
N GLU A 14 4.42 -7.88 -2.63
CA GLU A 14 4.24 -8.84 -3.71
C GLU A 14 2.88 -8.69 -4.40
N LEU A 15 1.81 -8.51 -3.62
CA LEU A 15 0.47 -8.28 -4.16
C LEU A 15 0.41 -7.00 -5.00
N ALA A 16 0.93 -5.89 -4.47
CA ALA A 16 0.97 -4.61 -5.18
C ALA A 16 1.72 -4.73 -6.51
N ASN A 17 2.86 -5.42 -6.53
CA ASN A 17 3.64 -5.66 -7.74
C ASN A 17 2.90 -6.56 -8.75
N ARG A 18 2.16 -7.59 -8.30
CA ARG A 18 1.35 -8.45 -9.18
C ARG A 18 0.17 -7.70 -9.80
N VAL A 19 -0.42 -6.78 -9.04
CA VAL A 19 -1.61 -6.02 -9.44
C VAL A 19 -1.25 -4.83 -10.33
N ALA A 20 -0.10 -4.21 -10.07
CA ALA A 20 0.38 -3.06 -10.81
C ALA A 20 0.51 -3.35 -12.31
N CYS A 21 0.08 -2.38 -13.11
CA CYS A 21 0.27 -2.39 -14.55
C CYS A 21 1.73 -2.09 -14.91
N PRO A 22 2.23 -2.47 -16.10
CA PRO A 22 3.60 -2.19 -16.51
C PRO A 22 3.94 -0.69 -16.60
N SER A 23 2.92 0.18 -16.65
CA SER A 23 3.07 1.64 -16.63
C SER A 23 2.83 2.27 -15.24
N CYS A 24 2.48 1.45 -14.25
CA CYS A 24 2.17 1.91 -12.90
C CYS A 24 3.49 2.02 -12.10
N GLU A 25 3.70 3.16 -11.45
CA GLU A 25 4.85 3.33 -10.55
C GLU A 25 4.51 2.79 -9.16
N VAL A 26 5.26 1.80 -8.69
CA VAL A 26 5.13 1.23 -7.35
C VAL A 26 6.29 1.70 -6.49
N SER A 27 5.99 2.50 -5.47
CA SER A 27 6.98 2.96 -4.48
C SER A 27 6.73 2.30 -3.14
N ILE A 28 7.74 1.58 -2.63
CA ILE A 28 7.69 0.92 -1.32
C ILE A 28 8.33 1.86 -0.31
N LEU A 29 7.56 2.29 0.69
CA LEU A 29 8.03 3.18 1.75
C LEU A 29 8.12 2.41 3.06
N ASP A 30 9.31 2.40 3.66
CA ASP A 30 9.55 1.72 4.93
C ASP A 30 9.06 2.56 6.10
N MET A 31 8.20 1.98 6.95
CA MET A 31 7.59 2.66 8.10
C MET A 31 8.48 2.65 9.35
N ASN A 32 9.65 2.01 9.32
CA ASN A 32 10.67 2.21 10.35
C ASN A 32 11.40 3.56 10.16
N ASP A 33 11.41 4.11 8.95
CA ASP A 33 11.87 5.47 8.71
C ASP A 33 10.91 6.50 9.30
N GLN A 34 11.45 7.38 10.15
CA GLN A 34 10.64 8.34 10.90
C GLN A 34 9.99 9.40 10.00
N ASN A 35 10.59 9.74 8.87
CA ASN A 35 10.03 10.71 7.92
C ASN A 35 8.83 10.08 7.19
N VAL A 36 8.97 8.83 6.76
CA VAL A 36 7.86 8.05 6.17
C VAL A 36 6.72 7.91 7.16
N ALA A 37 7.01 7.50 8.41
CA ALA A 37 5.99 7.34 9.45
C ALA A 37 5.26 8.67 9.74
N GLY A 38 5.98 9.79 9.85
CA GLY A 38 5.37 11.11 10.06
C GLY A 38 4.46 11.54 8.91
N ARG A 39 4.90 11.31 7.67
CA ARG A 39 4.08 11.55 6.47
C ARG A 39 2.84 10.65 6.46
N ALA A 40 2.98 9.37 6.80
CA ALA A 40 1.89 8.41 6.81
C ALA A 40 0.79 8.79 7.82
N VAL A 41 1.17 9.22 9.03
CA VAL A 41 0.22 9.72 10.04
C VAL A 41 -0.53 10.96 9.53
N SER A 42 0.18 11.87 8.85
CA SER A 42 -0.42 13.09 8.27
C SER A 42 -1.43 12.77 7.16
N LEU A 43 -1.30 11.60 6.53
CA LEU A 43 -2.22 11.07 5.51
C LEU A 43 -3.33 10.20 6.10
N GLY A 44 -3.38 10.03 7.43
CA GLY A 44 -4.40 9.23 8.12
C GLY A 44 -4.11 7.73 8.22
N ILE A 45 -2.89 7.29 7.88
CA ILE A 45 -2.47 5.90 8.04
C ILE A 45 -2.23 5.61 9.52
N ARG A 46 -2.89 4.58 10.05
CA ARG A 46 -2.83 4.20 11.48
C ARG A 46 -2.36 2.77 11.72
N SER A 47 -2.29 1.97 10.67
CA SER A 47 -1.87 0.57 10.70
C SER A 47 -1.11 0.23 9.43
N VAL A 48 -0.18 -0.72 9.54
CA VAL A 48 0.55 -1.31 8.42
C VAL A 48 0.19 -2.80 8.30
N PRO A 49 0.29 -3.39 7.10
CA PRO A 49 0.66 -2.77 5.82
C PRO A 49 -0.43 -1.84 5.25
N ALA A 50 0.00 -0.77 4.55
CA ALA A 50 -0.89 0.23 3.95
C ALA A 50 -0.51 0.56 2.50
N VAL A 51 -1.51 0.78 1.64
CA VAL A 51 -1.32 1.06 0.22
C VAL A 51 -2.06 2.33 -0.17
N MET A 52 -1.39 3.17 -0.97
CA MET A 52 -1.92 4.45 -1.42
C MET A 52 -1.92 4.46 -2.96
N THR A 53 -3.05 4.82 -3.56
CA THR A 53 -3.21 4.91 -5.01
C THR A 53 -3.61 6.33 -5.37
N ASP A 54 -2.89 6.95 -6.30
CA ASP A 54 -3.19 8.32 -6.77
C ASP A 54 -3.38 9.35 -5.65
N GLY A 55 -2.53 9.30 -4.62
CA GLY A 55 -2.63 10.24 -3.50
C GLY A 55 -3.74 9.93 -2.48
N LYS A 56 -4.49 8.83 -2.64
CA LYS A 56 -5.57 8.41 -1.72
C LYS A 56 -5.25 7.08 -1.04
N LEU A 57 -5.54 6.99 0.25
CA LEU A 57 -5.38 5.75 0.99
C LEU A 57 -6.41 4.72 0.51
N ALA A 58 -5.95 3.51 0.17
CA ALA A 58 -6.84 2.43 -0.19
C ALA A 58 -7.67 1.99 1.03
N ASP A 59 -8.97 1.74 0.81
CA ASP A 59 -9.92 1.42 1.88
C ASP A 59 -9.55 0.13 2.66
N CYS A 60 -8.73 -0.72 2.05
CA CYS A 60 -8.20 -1.94 2.66
C CYS A 60 -7.42 -1.68 3.97
N CYS A 61 -6.84 -0.48 4.09
CA CYS A 61 -6.03 -0.08 5.24
C CYS A 61 -6.85 0.43 6.44
N ALA A 62 -8.18 0.50 6.33
CA ALA A 62 -9.07 0.98 7.40
C ALA A 62 -9.42 -0.10 8.46
N GLY A 63 -8.81 -1.29 8.39
CA GLY A 63 -8.90 -2.28 9.47
C GLY A 63 -8.95 -3.76 9.08
N ARG A 64 -8.91 -4.10 7.79
CA ARG A 64 -8.96 -5.51 7.33
C ARG A 64 -7.66 -6.02 6.69
N GLY A 65 -6.71 -5.13 6.40
CA GLY A 65 -5.50 -5.47 5.68
C GLY A 65 -5.70 -5.46 4.17
N PRO A 66 -4.63 -5.62 3.38
CA PRO A 66 -4.65 -5.46 1.94
C PRO A 66 -5.46 -6.57 1.28
N ASP A 67 -6.38 -6.17 0.39
CA ASP A 67 -7.24 -7.05 -0.38
C ASP A 67 -7.11 -6.70 -1.86
N GLU A 68 -6.87 -7.70 -2.71
CA GLU A 68 -6.63 -7.49 -4.14
C GLU A 68 -7.78 -6.75 -4.83
N ALA A 69 -9.02 -7.12 -4.53
CA ALA A 69 -10.20 -6.53 -5.16
C ALA A 69 -10.33 -5.06 -4.73
N VAL A 70 -10.02 -4.74 -3.48
CA VAL A 70 -10.01 -3.35 -2.98
C VAL A 70 -8.88 -2.54 -3.61
N LEU A 71 -7.69 -3.10 -3.79
CA LEU A 71 -6.57 -2.43 -4.45
C LEU A 71 -6.88 -2.11 -5.92
N ARG A 72 -7.45 -3.08 -6.65
CA ARG A 72 -7.94 -2.89 -8.02
C ARG A 72 -9.03 -1.83 -8.10
N ALA A 73 -10.01 -1.86 -7.19
CA ALA A 73 -11.07 -0.88 -7.11
C ALA A 73 -10.57 0.53 -6.74
N ALA A 74 -9.47 0.62 -5.99
CA ALA A 74 -8.79 1.87 -5.68
C ALA A 74 -7.97 2.42 -6.86
N GLY A 75 -7.89 1.70 -7.98
CA GLY A 75 -7.22 2.13 -9.20
C GLY A 75 -5.83 1.52 -9.44
N LEU A 76 -5.34 0.61 -8.58
CA LEU A 76 -4.08 -0.08 -8.85
C LEU A 76 -4.23 -1.01 -10.07
N GLY A 77 -3.44 -0.74 -11.10
CA GLY A 77 -3.49 -1.48 -12.35
C GLY A 77 -4.71 -1.18 -13.22
N GLY A 78 -5.51 -0.16 -12.88
CA GLY A 78 -6.52 0.41 -13.78
C GLY A 78 -5.88 1.32 -14.84
N PRO A 79 -6.57 1.60 -15.96
CA PRO A 79 -6.09 2.60 -16.91
C PRO A 79 -5.94 3.96 -16.23
N ILE A 80 -4.90 4.72 -16.63
CA ILE A 80 -4.79 6.13 -16.29
C ILE A 80 -5.96 6.87 -16.96
N GLU A 81 -7.07 7.02 -16.23
CA GLU A 81 -8.15 7.89 -16.69
C GLU A 81 -7.69 9.33 -16.46
N GLY A 82 -7.38 10.00 -17.57
CA GLY A 82 -6.96 11.40 -17.63
C GLY A 82 -8.11 12.39 -17.56
#